data_AF-A0AAN6GXL3-F1
#
_entry.id   AF-A0AAN6GXL3-F1
#
_cell.length_a   1.000
_cell.length_b   1.000
_cell.length_c   1.000
_cell.angle_alpha   90.00
_cell.angle_beta   90.00
_cell.angle_gamma   90.00
#
_symmetry.space_group_name_H-M   'P 1'
#
loop_
_entity.id
_entity.type
_entity.pdbx_description
1 polymer ?
#
loop_
_entity_poly.entity_id
_entity_poly.type
_entity_poly.pdbx_seq_one_letter_code
_entity_poly.pdbx_strand_id
1 'polypeptide(L)'
;MPQDIDINQSVLNRIEDGAQQAKQRISNAVSATSEKVTGSSQSEKPASSSASSSSTSSNNNNTKDELSPSTPSFLSGFRQSKLDAQIQSKIRAELSKLRSQEAEVRAAIDAALEKENAAREQKAVEAGEGGVKGRSGVLLRKELEELRTRLGAVAERSKREIPGQKDIQKAREQVVACYKAHPDRSLDCWAEAQAFKEAVARAERAFVSSHSAAPSSKA
;
A
#
# COMPACT_ATOMS: atom_id res chain seq x y z
N MET A 1 51.94 -6.08 -5.71
CA MET A 1 51.01 -5.12 -6.34
C MET A 1 49.72 -5.12 -5.52
N PRO A 2 49.49 -4.13 -4.64
CA PRO A 2 48.28 -4.06 -3.84
C PRO A 2 47.36 -2.93 -4.35
N GLN A 3 46.16 -3.26 -4.82
CA GLN A 3 45.08 -2.30 -5.07
C GLN A 3 43.74 -2.94 -4.76
N ASP A 4 43.25 -2.80 -3.52
CA ASP A 4 41.87 -3.17 -3.12
C ASP A 4 41.44 -2.46 -1.81
N ILE A 5 41.80 -1.18 -1.63
CA ILE A 5 41.39 -0.40 -0.43
C ILE A 5 40.52 0.83 -0.77
N ASP A 6 40.46 1.27 -2.04
CA ASP A 6 39.89 2.58 -2.39
C ASP A 6 38.34 2.65 -2.57
N ILE A 7 37.63 1.52 -2.60
CA ILE A 7 36.20 1.53 -2.93
C ILE A 7 35.35 2.07 -1.77
N ASN A 8 35.70 1.74 -0.52
CA ASN A 8 34.91 2.15 0.64
C ASN A 8 35.06 3.64 0.98
N GLN A 9 36.22 4.23 0.70
CA GLN A 9 36.48 5.65 0.97
C GLN A 9 35.78 6.56 -0.05
N SER A 10 35.69 6.12 -1.30
CA SER A 10 34.95 6.81 -2.37
C SER A 10 33.44 6.89 -2.10
N VAL A 11 32.86 5.85 -1.50
CA VAL A 11 31.43 5.83 -1.15
C VAL A 11 31.13 6.76 0.02
N LEU A 12 31.99 6.78 1.05
CA LEU A 12 31.83 7.69 2.19
C LEU A 12 31.95 9.17 1.79
N ASN A 13 32.92 9.51 0.93
CA ASN A 13 33.07 10.88 0.44
C ASN A 13 31.84 11.35 -0.38
N ARG A 14 31.23 10.46 -1.18
CA ARG A 14 29.99 10.78 -1.93
C ARG A 14 28.78 11.01 -1.03
N ILE A 15 28.70 10.34 0.12
CA ILE A 15 27.62 10.52 1.08
C ILE A 15 27.78 11.86 1.82
N GLU A 16 29.01 12.24 2.18
CA GLU A 16 29.31 13.53 2.81
C GLU A 16 29.08 14.70 1.85
N ASP A 17 29.49 14.59 0.58
CA ASP A 17 29.25 15.59 -0.44
C ASP A 17 27.74 15.78 -0.72
N GLY A 18 26.97 14.68 -0.75
CA GLY A 18 25.52 14.72 -0.92
C GLY A 18 24.80 15.44 0.23
N ALA A 19 25.28 15.26 1.47
CA ALA A 19 24.72 15.93 2.65
C ALA A 19 25.00 17.45 2.65
N GLN A 20 26.18 17.87 2.18
CA GLN A 20 26.51 19.30 2.06
C GLN A 20 25.73 19.97 0.93
N GLN A 21 25.59 19.30 -0.21
CA GLN A 21 24.80 19.80 -1.34
C GLN A 21 23.32 19.96 -0.98
N ALA A 22 22.74 19.04 -0.20
CA ALA A 22 21.37 19.17 0.29
C ALA A 22 21.18 20.39 1.21
N LYS A 23 22.13 20.65 2.12
CA LYS A 23 22.09 21.83 3.00
C LYS A 23 22.15 23.15 2.23
N GLN A 24 22.97 23.23 1.19
CA GLN A 24 23.04 24.42 0.32
C GLN A 24 21.74 24.64 -0.46
N ARG A 25 21.10 23.57 -0.95
CA ARG A 25 19.82 23.69 -1.67
C ARG A 25 18.68 24.15 -0.76
N ILE A 26 18.65 23.68 0.49
CA ILE A 26 17.66 24.13 1.49
C ILE A 26 17.90 25.59 1.87
N SER A 27 19.16 26.00 2.09
CA SER A 27 19.50 27.39 2.38
C SER A 27 19.05 28.34 1.26
N ASN A 28 19.30 27.98 0.00
CA ASN A 28 18.93 28.81 -1.14
C ASN A 28 17.40 28.86 -1.35
N ALA A 29 16.68 27.78 -1.06
CA ALA A 29 15.22 27.75 -1.13
C ALA A 29 14.58 28.65 -0.06
N VAL A 30 15.15 28.68 1.16
CA VAL A 30 14.68 29.54 2.25
C VAL A 30 14.93 31.02 1.94
N SER A 31 16.07 31.36 1.33
CA SER A 31 16.35 32.74 0.88
C SER A 31 15.42 33.19 -0.25
N ALA A 32 15.04 32.30 -1.17
CA ALA A 32 14.13 32.63 -2.27
C ALA A 32 12.67 32.86 -1.82
N THR A 33 12.28 32.32 -0.66
CA THR A 33 10.92 32.51 -0.11
C THR A 33 10.71 33.82 0.66
N SER A 34 11.77 34.62 0.86
CA SER A 34 11.68 35.87 1.63
C SER A 34 11.16 37.09 0.84
N GLU A 35 10.91 36.98 -0.47
CA GLU A 35 10.50 38.13 -1.31
C GLU A 35 9.05 38.11 -1.83
N LYS A 36 8.23 37.11 -1.48
CA LYS A 36 6.84 37.03 -1.99
C LYS A 36 5.79 37.01 -0.89
N VAL A 37 5.74 38.09 -0.11
CA VAL A 37 4.56 38.46 0.70
C VAL A 37 4.15 39.89 0.37
N THR A 38 3.49 40.07 -0.77
CA THR A 38 2.55 41.20 -0.99
C THR A 38 1.46 40.79 -1.98
N GLY A 39 0.23 40.66 -1.47
CA GLY A 39 -1.04 40.98 -2.16
C GLY A 39 -1.50 40.12 -3.34
N SER A 40 -2.66 39.47 -3.20
CA SER A 40 -3.81 39.71 -4.09
C SER A 40 -5.07 39.02 -3.55
N SER A 41 -6.11 39.81 -3.31
CA SER A 41 -7.47 39.36 -3.02
C SER A 41 -8.24 39.22 -4.33
N GLN A 42 -9.09 38.19 -4.49
CA GLN A 42 -10.27 38.28 -5.35
C GLN A 42 -11.37 37.31 -4.92
N SER A 43 -12.57 37.89 -4.80
CA SER A 43 -13.88 37.30 -4.52
C SER A 43 -14.39 36.40 -5.65
N GLU A 44 -15.23 35.40 -5.33
CA GLU A 44 -16.44 35.03 -6.12
C GLU A 44 -17.54 34.38 -5.22
N LYS A 45 -18.76 34.36 -5.75
CA LYS A 45 -20.11 34.45 -5.15
C LYS A 45 -20.77 33.06 -4.92
N PRO A 46 -21.86 32.91 -4.11
CA PRO A 46 -22.25 31.61 -3.54
C PRO A 46 -23.28 30.83 -4.38
N ALA A 47 -23.24 29.50 -4.24
CA ALA A 47 -24.24 28.57 -4.75
C ALA A 47 -25.14 28.04 -3.61
N SER A 48 -26.40 27.85 -4.00
CA SER A 48 -27.57 27.39 -3.26
C SER A 48 -27.46 25.99 -2.64
N SER A 49 -28.21 25.77 -1.55
CA SER A 49 -29.31 24.78 -1.40
C SER A 49 -29.34 24.05 -0.04
N SER A 50 -30.40 24.39 0.72
CA SER A 50 -31.30 23.51 1.49
C SER A 50 -30.78 22.23 2.15
N ALA A 51 -30.94 22.16 3.48
CA ALA A 51 -31.53 21.00 4.13
C ALA A 51 -32.22 21.41 5.44
N SER A 52 -33.47 20.96 5.55
CA SER A 52 -34.45 21.23 6.59
C SER A 52 -34.27 20.30 7.80
N SER A 53 -34.47 20.83 9.00
CA SER A 53 -35.04 20.08 10.14
C SER A 53 -35.38 21.10 11.24
N SER A 54 -36.59 21.66 11.20
CA SER A 54 -37.72 21.25 12.05
C SER A 54 -37.44 21.44 13.55
N SER A 55 -37.82 22.62 14.00
CA SER A 55 -38.06 23.03 15.37
C SER A 55 -39.11 22.15 16.05
N THR A 56 -38.80 21.63 17.23
CA THR A 56 -39.76 21.40 18.33
C THR A 56 -38.96 21.20 19.62
N SER A 57 -39.10 22.12 20.60
CA SER A 57 -39.03 21.83 22.04
C SER A 57 -39.22 23.12 22.85
N SER A 58 -40.49 23.35 23.17
CA SER A 58 -41.02 23.70 24.50
C SER A 58 -40.34 24.82 25.31
N ASN A 59 -41.04 25.95 25.34
CA ASN A 59 -41.00 26.97 26.36
C ASN A 59 -41.20 26.39 27.76
N ASN A 60 -40.39 26.80 28.73
CA ASN A 60 -40.76 26.83 30.14
C ASN A 60 -40.20 28.11 30.79
N ASN A 61 -41.11 29.02 31.12
CA ASN A 61 -40.85 30.09 32.08
C ASN A 61 -40.80 29.48 33.48
N ASN A 62 -39.79 29.79 34.30
CA ASN A 62 -39.98 30.53 35.55
C ASN A 62 -38.66 30.84 36.28
N THR A 63 -38.78 31.71 37.29
CA THR A 63 -37.86 32.06 38.39
C THR A 63 -36.91 33.25 38.19
N LYS A 64 -37.39 34.41 38.66
CA LYS A 64 -36.59 35.49 39.24
C LYS A 64 -36.22 35.12 40.69
N ASP A 65 -34.97 35.31 41.07
CA ASP A 65 -34.45 35.76 42.40
C ASP A 65 -32.91 35.63 42.36
N GLU A 66 -32.20 36.73 42.12
CA GLU A 66 -31.52 37.59 43.12
C GLU A 66 -30.28 36.95 43.76
N LEU A 67 -29.08 37.41 43.34
CA LEU A 67 -27.87 37.69 44.15
C LEU A 67 -26.75 38.22 43.23
N SER A 68 -26.27 39.42 43.55
CA SER A 68 -25.30 40.28 42.81
C SER A 68 -23.89 39.65 42.58
N PRO A 69 -23.11 40.13 41.59
CA PRO A 69 -22.19 41.22 41.93
C PRO A 69 -22.13 42.33 40.85
N SER A 70 -22.42 43.56 41.28
CA SER A 70 -21.74 44.78 40.83
C SER A 70 -21.26 44.83 39.36
N THR A 71 -22.20 44.91 38.42
CA THR A 71 -21.89 45.45 37.08
C THR A 71 -21.96 46.98 37.15
N PRO A 72 -20.85 47.73 36.97
CA PRO A 72 -20.94 49.17 36.76
C PRO A 72 -21.65 49.40 35.41
N SER A 73 -22.94 49.71 35.49
CA SER A 73 -23.79 49.98 34.33
C SER A 73 -23.48 51.35 33.71
N PHE A 74 -22.29 51.54 33.10
CA PHE A 74 -22.03 52.73 32.26
C PHE A 74 -21.00 52.46 31.15
N LEU A 75 -21.16 51.36 30.41
CA LEU A 75 -20.69 51.31 29.04
C LEU A 75 -21.92 51.52 28.14
N SER A 76 -22.06 52.71 27.56
CA SER A 76 -23.03 53.01 26.49
C SER A 76 -23.12 51.80 25.55
N GLY A 77 -24.33 51.38 25.12
CA GLY A 77 -24.52 50.19 24.28
C GLY A 77 -23.64 50.17 23.01
N PHE A 78 -23.21 51.35 22.55
CA PHE A 78 -22.24 51.52 21.47
C PHE A 78 -20.79 51.11 21.86
N ARG A 79 -20.36 51.39 23.10
CA ARG A 79 -19.07 50.93 23.62
C ARG A 79 -19.07 49.42 23.85
N GLN A 80 -20.17 48.87 24.36
CA GLN A 80 -20.32 47.43 24.56
C GLN A 80 -20.26 46.68 23.23
N SER A 81 -20.97 47.16 22.20
CA SER A 81 -20.92 46.52 20.88
C SER A 81 -19.52 46.57 20.24
N LYS A 82 -18.78 47.66 20.44
CA LYS A 82 -17.39 47.78 19.97
C LYS A 82 -16.46 46.80 20.67
N LEU A 83 -16.63 46.60 21.99
CA LEU A 83 -15.88 45.61 22.75
C LEU A 83 -16.24 44.18 22.30
N ASP A 84 -17.52 43.87 22.16
CA ASP A 84 -17.99 42.56 21.72
C ASP A 84 -17.49 42.23 20.30
N ALA A 85 -17.50 43.20 19.38
CA ALA A 85 -16.94 43.03 18.04
C ALA A 85 -15.44 42.75 18.06
N GLN A 86 -14.69 43.43 18.93
CA GLN A 86 -13.25 43.19 19.12
C GLN A 86 -12.99 41.80 19.73
N ILE A 87 -13.81 41.38 20.70
CA ILE A 87 -13.73 40.06 21.32
C ILE A 87 -14.01 38.97 20.27
N GLN A 88 -15.09 39.11 19.49
CA GLN A 88 -15.40 38.16 18.41
C GLN A 88 -14.30 38.10 17.35
N SER A 89 -13.72 39.25 16.99
CA SER A 89 -12.59 39.30 16.05
C SER A 89 -11.38 38.52 16.59
N LYS A 90 -11.03 38.71 17.86
CA LYS A 90 -9.95 37.95 18.52
C LYS A 90 -10.25 36.45 18.59
N ILE A 91 -11.47 36.07 18.97
CA ILE A 91 -11.87 34.66 19.02
C ILE A 91 -11.75 34.02 17.64
N ARG A 92 -12.21 34.67 16.58
CA ARG A 92 -12.07 34.15 15.20
C ARG A 92 -10.61 34.01 14.78
N ALA A 93 -9.77 35.00 15.10
CA ALA A 93 -8.35 34.96 14.80
C ALA A 93 -7.64 33.81 15.53
N GLU A 94 -7.91 33.64 16.83
CA GLU A 94 -7.34 32.54 17.62
C GLU A 94 -7.87 31.18 17.16
N LEU A 95 -9.17 31.03 16.87
CA LEU A 95 -9.72 29.78 16.32
C LEU A 95 -9.08 29.40 14.98
N SER A 96 -8.83 30.37 14.11
CA SER A 96 -8.12 30.13 12.84
C SER A 96 -6.70 29.63 13.09
N LYS A 97 -5.99 30.27 14.02
CA LYS A 97 -4.63 29.88 14.42
C LYS A 97 -4.58 28.48 15.02
N LEU A 98 -5.50 28.16 15.94
CA LEU A 98 -5.62 26.83 16.56
C LEU A 98 -5.84 25.73 15.51
N ARG A 99 -6.72 25.97 14.52
CA ARG A 99 -6.95 25.01 13.43
C ARG A 99 -5.71 24.81 12.56
N SER A 100 -4.98 25.88 12.27
CA SER A 100 -3.70 25.79 11.54
C SER A 100 -2.68 24.95 12.31
N GLN A 101 -2.56 25.17 13.62
CA GLN A 101 -1.63 24.41 14.47
C GLN A 101 -2.05 22.94 14.59
N GLU A 102 -3.35 22.66 14.72
CA GLU A 102 -3.87 21.30 14.74
C GLU A 102 -3.60 20.56 13.43
N ALA A 103 -3.76 21.23 12.28
CA ALA A 103 -3.44 20.66 10.98
C ALA A 103 -1.94 20.36 10.83
N GLU A 104 -1.07 21.25 11.30
CA GLU A 104 0.38 21.05 11.31
C GLU A 104 0.79 19.88 12.20
N VAL A 105 0.25 19.81 13.42
CA VAL A 105 0.52 18.70 14.35
C VAL A 105 0.03 17.37 13.77
N ARG A 106 -1.17 17.34 13.16
CA ARG A 106 -1.67 16.13 12.48
C ARG A 106 -0.74 15.69 11.35
N ALA A 107 -0.34 16.62 10.47
CA ALA A 107 0.59 16.31 9.39
C ALA A 107 1.95 15.80 9.92
N ALA A 108 2.44 16.36 11.02
CA ALA A 108 3.67 15.90 11.66
C ALA A 108 3.52 14.49 12.27
N ILE A 109 2.37 14.17 12.88
CA ILE A 109 2.06 12.84 13.38
C ILE A 109 2.02 11.83 12.23
N ASP A 110 1.31 12.15 11.15
CA ASP A 110 1.20 11.27 9.98
C ASP A 110 2.58 11.00 9.36
N ALA A 111 3.39 12.04 9.18
CA ALA A 111 4.76 11.89 8.67
C ALA A 111 5.66 11.08 9.61
N ALA A 112 5.50 11.22 10.93
CA ALA A 112 6.24 10.44 11.92
C ALA A 112 5.82 8.97 11.90
N LEU A 113 4.53 8.68 11.77
CA LEU A 113 3.99 7.32 11.65
C LEU A 113 4.45 6.66 10.35
N GLU A 114 4.44 7.37 9.23
CA GLU A 114 4.98 6.86 7.96
C GLU A 114 6.46 6.53 8.08
N LYS A 115 7.25 7.40 8.72
CA LYS A 115 8.69 7.15 8.95
C LYS A 115 8.93 5.98 9.90
N GLU A 116 8.14 5.86 10.97
CA GLU A 116 8.24 4.73 11.91
C GLU A 116 7.85 3.42 11.21
N ASN A 117 6.77 3.42 10.44
CA ASN A 117 6.35 2.25 9.66
C ASN A 117 7.43 1.84 8.67
N ALA A 118 8.00 2.79 7.91
CA ALA A 118 9.11 2.52 7.00
C ALA A 118 10.36 1.99 7.72
N ALA A 119 10.74 2.58 8.84
CA ALA A 119 11.89 2.14 9.63
C ALA A 119 11.66 0.75 10.27
N ARG A 120 10.44 0.47 10.73
CA ARG A 120 10.04 -0.82 11.29
C ARG A 120 9.97 -1.89 10.21
N GLU A 121 9.51 -1.56 9.01
CA GLU A 121 9.56 -2.45 7.85
C GLU A 121 11.01 -2.76 7.45
N GLN A 122 11.88 -1.75 7.35
CA GLN A 122 13.30 -1.95 7.07
C GLN A 122 13.96 -2.83 8.14
N LYS A 123 13.75 -2.52 9.43
CA LYS A 123 14.30 -3.29 10.53
C LYS A 123 13.75 -4.72 10.58
N ALA A 124 12.47 -4.92 10.25
CA ALA A 124 11.86 -6.25 10.18
C ALA A 124 12.40 -7.09 9.01
N VAL A 125 12.77 -6.45 7.89
CA VAL A 125 13.44 -7.12 6.78
C VAL A 125 14.88 -7.51 7.15
N GLU A 126 15.61 -6.64 7.84
CA GLU A 126 17.01 -6.91 8.23
C GLU A 126 17.16 -7.87 9.42
N ALA A 127 16.23 -7.84 10.38
CA ALA A 127 16.31 -8.68 11.58
C ALA A 127 16.02 -10.17 11.32
N GLY A 128 15.58 -10.56 10.11
CA GLY A 128 15.44 -11.97 9.72
C GLY A 128 14.53 -12.80 10.64
N GLU A 129 13.68 -12.16 11.45
CA GLU A 129 12.90 -12.83 12.49
C GLU A 129 11.61 -13.38 11.86
N GLY A 130 11.74 -14.54 11.21
CA GLY A 130 10.68 -15.33 10.61
C GLY A 130 9.72 -15.96 11.62
N GLY A 131 9.09 -15.15 12.48
CA GLY A 131 8.36 -15.65 13.65
C GLY A 131 6.90 -15.22 13.81
N VAL A 132 6.41 -14.16 13.16
CA VAL A 132 4.99 -13.75 13.24
C VAL A 132 4.50 -13.24 11.88
N LYS A 133 4.29 -14.17 10.96
CA LYS A 133 3.77 -13.97 9.61
C LYS A 133 2.40 -13.27 9.65
N GLY A 134 2.37 -11.97 9.29
CA GLY A 134 1.11 -11.32 8.93
C GLY A 134 1.02 -9.78 8.92
N ARG A 135 2.08 -8.97 9.06
CA ARG A 135 1.87 -7.53 9.40
C ARG A 135 2.67 -6.48 8.63
N SER A 136 2.87 -6.65 7.33
CA SER A 136 3.19 -5.52 6.44
C SER A 136 2.41 -5.68 5.13
N GLY A 137 1.51 -4.73 4.84
CA GLY A 137 0.71 -4.76 3.62
C GLY A 137 1.55 -4.60 2.34
N VAL A 138 2.81 -4.18 2.45
CA VAL A 138 3.75 -4.09 1.33
C VAL A 138 4.41 -5.44 1.09
N LEU A 139 4.87 -6.13 2.14
CA LEU A 139 5.43 -7.48 2.03
C LEU A 139 4.38 -8.47 1.51
N LEU A 140 3.14 -8.39 2.01
CA LEU A 140 2.05 -9.23 1.53
C LEU A 140 1.75 -8.99 0.05
N ARG A 141 1.75 -7.74 -0.41
CA ARG A 141 1.57 -7.42 -1.84
C ARG A 141 2.70 -8.00 -2.69
N LYS A 142 3.95 -7.93 -2.21
CA LYS A 142 5.11 -8.51 -2.88
C LYS A 142 5.00 -10.04 -2.96
N GLU A 143 4.63 -10.70 -1.86
CA GLU A 143 4.39 -12.14 -1.83
C GLU A 143 3.22 -12.53 -2.75
N LEU A 144 2.15 -11.73 -2.80
CA LEU A 144 1.00 -11.98 -3.68
C LEU A 144 1.40 -11.88 -5.15
N GLU A 145 2.22 -10.90 -5.52
CA GLU A 145 2.73 -10.74 -6.88
C GLU A 145 3.67 -11.89 -7.26
N GLU A 146 4.53 -12.32 -6.34
CA GLU A 146 5.38 -13.49 -6.54
C GLU A 146 4.57 -14.77 -6.71
N LEU A 147 3.50 -14.95 -5.93
CA LEU A 147 2.59 -16.08 -6.09
C LEU A 147 1.85 -16.01 -7.43
N ARG A 148 1.40 -14.83 -7.83
CA ARG A 148 0.70 -14.63 -9.11
C ARG A 148 1.60 -14.95 -10.29
N THR A 149 2.86 -14.54 -10.25
CA THR A 149 3.85 -14.85 -11.30
C THR A 149 4.21 -16.33 -11.32
N ARG A 150 4.40 -16.97 -10.15
CA ARG A 150 4.63 -18.43 -10.05
C ARG A 150 3.45 -19.23 -10.60
N LEU A 151 2.22 -18.87 -10.22
CA LEU A 151 1.00 -19.51 -10.71
C LEU A 151 0.80 -19.28 -12.21
N GLY A 152 1.10 -18.08 -12.72
CA GLY A 152 1.10 -17.80 -14.16
C GLY A 152 2.09 -18.68 -14.91
N ALA A 153 3.33 -18.82 -14.42
CA ALA A 153 4.34 -19.68 -15.02
C ALA A 153 3.97 -21.18 -14.97
N VAL A 154 3.28 -21.62 -13.92
CA VAL A 154 2.76 -23.01 -13.84
C VAL A 154 1.56 -23.20 -14.76
N ALA A 155 0.63 -22.25 -14.82
CA ALA A 155 -0.52 -22.30 -15.72
C ALA A 155 -0.08 -22.35 -17.18
N GLU A 156 0.89 -21.52 -17.58
CA GLU A 156 1.48 -21.54 -18.93
C GLU A 156 2.23 -22.85 -19.21
N ARG A 157 2.91 -23.44 -18.22
CA ARG A 157 3.51 -24.77 -18.35
C ARG A 157 2.48 -25.89 -18.46
N SER A 158 1.36 -25.79 -17.75
CA SER A 158 0.25 -26.76 -17.84
C SER A 158 -0.51 -26.69 -19.15
N LYS A 159 -0.54 -25.51 -19.79
CA LYS A 159 -1.09 -25.31 -21.14
C LYS A 159 -0.18 -25.81 -22.24
N ARG A 160 1.13 -25.93 -21.99
CA ARG A 160 2.03 -26.62 -22.91
C ARG A 160 1.66 -28.08 -22.90
N GLU A 161 1.23 -28.56 -24.06
CA GLU A 161 0.87 -29.94 -24.32
C GLU A 161 1.98 -30.85 -23.77
N ILE A 162 1.63 -31.73 -22.82
CA ILE A 162 2.60 -32.62 -22.19
C ILE A 162 3.17 -33.52 -23.30
N PRO A 163 4.50 -33.60 -23.46
CA PRO A 163 5.09 -34.42 -24.52
C PRO A 163 4.62 -35.88 -24.36
N GLY A 164 3.99 -36.41 -25.40
CA GLY A 164 3.44 -37.77 -25.41
C GLY A 164 1.98 -37.92 -24.95
N GLN A 165 1.28 -36.83 -24.58
CA GLN A 165 -0.13 -36.89 -24.16
C GLN A 165 -1.06 -37.45 -25.24
N LYS A 166 -0.87 -37.02 -26.49
CA LYS A 166 -1.63 -37.52 -27.66
C LYS A 166 -1.39 -39.01 -27.91
N ASP A 167 -0.17 -39.49 -27.70
CA ASP A 167 0.18 -40.89 -27.93
C ASP A 167 -0.39 -41.79 -26.82
N ILE A 168 -0.37 -41.32 -25.57
CA ILE A 168 -1.04 -41.99 -24.45
C ILE A 168 -2.56 -42.05 -24.69
N GLN A 169 -3.17 -40.96 -25.16
CA GLN A 169 -4.62 -40.94 -25.44
C GLN A 169 -5.00 -41.95 -26.53
N LYS A 170 -4.26 -42.00 -27.63
CA LYS A 170 -4.48 -42.99 -28.70
C LYS A 170 -4.30 -44.42 -28.20
N ALA A 171 -3.23 -44.71 -27.47
CA ALA A 171 -3.00 -46.05 -26.93
C ALA A 171 -4.08 -46.44 -25.90
N ARG A 172 -4.55 -45.49 -25.08
CA ARG A 172 -5.68 -45.70 -24.16
C ARG A 172 -6.96 -46.05 -24.92
N GLU A 173 -7.26 -45.33 -25.99
CA GLU A 173 -8.43 -45.58 -26.82
C GLU A 173 -8.40 -46.96 -27.48
N GLN A 174 -7.22 -47.42 -27.92
CA GLN A 174 -7.03 -48.77 -28.47
C GLN A 174 -7.28 -49.87 -27.43
N VAL A 175 -6.78 -49.70 -26.21
CA VAL A 175 -7.04 -50.64 -25.10
C VAL A 175 -8.53 -50.69 -24.78
N VAL A 176 -9.17 -49.53 -24.68
CA VAL A 176 -10.61 -49.44 -24.41
C VAL A 176 -11.43 -50.04 -25.56
N ALA A 177 -11.01 -49.84 -26.81
CA ALA A 177 -11.66 -50.43 -27.98
C ALA A 177 -11.56 -51.97 -27.95
N CYS A 178 -10.38 -52.51 -27.64
CA CYS A 178 -10.17 -53.96 -27.54
C CYS A 178 -11.04 -54.58 -26.43
N TYR A 179 -11.04 -53.99 -25.22
CA TYR A 179 -11.87 -54.49 -24.13
C TYR A 179 -13.37 -54.39 -24.42
N LYS A 180 -13.81 -53.39 -25.19
CA LYS A 180 -15.21 -53.29 -25.64
C LYS A 180 -15.57 -54.35 -26.68
N ALA A 181 -14.63 -54.72 -27.54
CA ALA A 181 -14.82 -55.78 -28.54
C ALA A 181 -14.80 -57.19 -27.92
N HIS A 182 -14.05 -57.37 -26.83
CA HIS A 182 -13.82 -58.66 -26.18
C HIS A 182 -14.16 -58.62 -24.67
N PRO A 183 -15.45 -58.51 -24.28
CA PRO A 183 -15.85 -58.39 -22.88
C PRO A 183 -15.52 -59.64 -22.03
N ASP A 184 -15.64 -60.83 -22.63
CA ASP A 184 -15.38 -62.10 -21.93
C ASP A 184 -13.95 -62.64 -22.15
N ARG A 185 -13.15 -61.96 -22.99
CA ARG A 185 -11.79 -62.37 -23.37
C ARG A 185 -10.79 -61.23 -23.23
N SER A 186 -10.74 -60.65 -22.03
CA SER A 186 -9.83 -59.54 -21.71
C SER A 186 -8.34 -59.88 -21.86
N LEU A 187 -7.97 -61.16 -21.80
CA LEU A 187 -6.59 -61.63 -22.00
C LEU A 187 -6.09 -61.47 -23.46
N ASP A 188 -6.99 -61.40 -24.44
CA ASP A 188 -6.61 -61.24 -25.85
C ASP A 188 -6.06 -59.82 -26.12
N CYS A 189 -6.45 -58.84 -25.29
CA CYS A 189 -6.06 -57.42 -25.40
C CYS A 189 -4.70 -57.07 -24.76
N TRP A 190 -3.83 -58.07 -24.57
CA TRP A 190 -2.55 -57.87 -23.87
C TRP A 190 -1.55 -57.03 -24.68
N ALA A 191 -1.62 -57.09 -26.02
CA ALA A 191 -0.72 -56.38 -26.92
C ALA A 191 -0.96 -54.86 -26.86
N GLU A 192 -2.23 -54.43 -26.90
CA GLU A 192 -2.66 -53.04 -26.75
C GLU A 192 -2.30 -52.52 -25.36
N ALA A 193 -2.48 -53.34 -24.33
CA ALA A 193 -2.09 -53.00 -22.96
C ALA A 193 -0.58 -52.82 -22.80
N GLN A 194 0.24 -53.62 -23.49
CA GLN A 194 1.70 -53.43 -23.54
C GLN A 194 2.08 -52.15 -24.28
N ALA A 195 1.47 -51.89 -25.44
CA ALA A 195 1.72 -50.66 -26.19
C ALA A 195 1.38 -49.39 -25.37
N PHE A 196 0.30 -49.43 -24.58
CA PHE A 196 -0.05 -48.37 -23.65
C PHE A 196 1.01 -48.18 -22.55
N LYS A 197 1.47 -49.27 -21.91
CA LYS A 197 2.53 -49.22 -20.88
C LYS A 197 3.82 -48.63 -21.43
N GLU A 198 4.22 -49.00 -22.64
CA GLU A 198 5.40 -48.43 -23.29
C GLU A 198 5.25 -46.94 -23.60
N ALA A 199 4.08 -46.53 -24.10
CA ALA A 199 3.78 -45.13 -24.39
C ALA A 199 3.83 -44.28 -23.11
N VAL A 200 3.27 -44.78 -22.01
CA VAL A 200 3.33 -44.14 -20.69
C VAL A 200 4.77 -44.07 -20.18
N ALA A 201 5.53 -45.17 -20.23
CA ALA A 201 6.92 -45.19 -19.78
C ALA A 201 7.81 -44.20 -20.57
N ARG A 202 7.58 -44.03 -21.88
CA ARG A 202 8.27 -43.03 -22.69
C ARG A 202 7.92 -41.60 -22.28
N ALA A 203 6.64 -41.31 -22.07
CA ALA A 203 6.18 -40.00 -21.66
C ALA A 203 6.63 -39.65 -20.23
N GLU A 204 6.61 -40.61 -19.30
CA GLU A 204 7.12 -40.43 -17.93
C GLU A 204 8.60 -40.11 -17.94
N ARG A 205 9.42 -40.82 -18.73
CA ARG A 205 10.86 -40.51 -18.86
C ARG A 205 11.09 -39.10 -19.41
N ALA A 206 10.31 -38.68 -20.41
CA ALA A 206 10.40 -37.33 -20.98
C ALA A 206 9.93 -36.25 -20.00
N PHE A 207 8.88 -36.54 -19.22
CA PHE A 207 8.36 -35.65 -18.19
C PHE A 207 9.36 -35.48 -17.04
N VAL A 208 9.90 -36.58 -16.51
CA VAL A 208 10.90 -36.56 -15.45
C VAL A 208 12.15 -35.82 -15.94
N SER A 209 12.64 -36.12 -17.16
CA SER A 209 13.83 -35.43 -17.71
C SER A 209 13.61 -33.92 -17.88
N SER A 210 12.43 -33.48 -18.32
CA SER A 210 12.10 -32.05 -18.46
C SER A 210 11.86 -31.33 -17.15
N HIS A 211 11.44 -32.03 -16.09
CA HIS A 211 11.16 -31.45 -14.78
C HIS A 211 12.33 -31.58 -13.79
N SER A 212 13.24 -32.55 -13.96
CA SER A 212 14.48 -32.66 -13.19
C SER A 212 15.61 -31.79 -13.75
N ALA A 213 15.54 -31.42 -15.04
CA ALA A 213 16.47 -30.49 -15.67
C ALA A 213 16.06 -29.03 -15.42
N ALA A 214 16.11 -28.58 -14.17
CA ALA A 214 16.09 -27.16 -13.79
C ALA A 214 17.47 -26.77 -13.20
N PRO A 215 17.92 -25.51 -13.35
CA PRO A 215 19.32 -25.19 -13.65
C PRO A 215 20.24 -25.23 -12.43
N SER A 216 21.14 -26.22 -12.38
CA SER A 216 22.39 -26.13 -11.65
C SER A 216 23.46 -25.47 -12.54
N SER A 217 23.35 -24.17 -12.81
CA SER A 217 24.46 -23.41 -13.42
C SER A 217 24.27 -21.90 -13.24
N LYS A 218 24.66 -21.40 -12.07
CA LYS A 218 25.28 -20.09 -11.92
C LYS A 218 26.26 -20.24 -10.75
N ALA A 219 27.47 -20.66 -11.09
CA ALA A 219 28.68 -20.43 -10.30
C ALA A 219 29.35 -19.19 -10.90
#